data_AF-A0A6L5FIY6-F1
#
_entry.id   AF-A0A6L5FIY6-F1
#
_cell.length_a   1.000
_cell.length_b   1.000
_cell.length_c   1.000
_cell.angle_alpha   90.00
_cell.angle_beta   90.00
_cell.angle_gamma   90.00
#
_symmetry.space_group_name_H-M   'P 1'
#
loop_
_entity.id
_entity.type
_entity.pdbx_description
1 polymer ?
#
loop_
_entity_poly.entity_id
_entity_poly.type
_entity_poly.pdbx_seq_one_letter_code
_entity_poly.pdbx_strand_id
1 'polypeptide(L)'
;MKHLQIVPRDGQRLYGAMISKEAEIRRNGRGTFSRVGRKQRNKTRWKHAKYAGRVELESASSDLISVEIKSPDKGDESRLLSAFLGWLDRHFGDRVGSVNIQYQ
;
A
#
# COMPACT_ATOMS: atom_id res chain seq x y z
N MET A 1 15.08 -3.73 -1.79
CA MET A 1 13.64 -4.01 -2.04
C MET A 1 13.02 -4.37 -0.72
N LYS A 2 11.77 -3.97 -0.47
CA LYS A 2 11.12 -4.26 0.80
C LYS A 2 9.80 -4.98 0.56
N HIS A 3 9.62 -6.10 1.25
CA HIS A 3 8.36 -6.81 1.28
C HIS A 3 7.66 -6.51 2.59
N LEU A 4 6.35 -6.32 2.52
CA LEU A 4 5.52 -6.20 3.70
C LEU A 4 4.38 -7.20 3.61
N GLN A 5 3.99 -7.70 4.77
CA GLN A 5 2.74 -8.43 4.95
C GLN A 5 1.87 -7.67 5.94
N ILE A 6 0.73 -7.19 5.47
CA ILE A 6 -0.28 -6.53 6.30
C ILE A 6 -1.29 -7.60 6.70
N VAL A 7 -1.45 -7.78 8.00
CA VAL A 7 -2.45 -8.66 8.61
C VAL A 7 -3.59 -7.78 9.12
N PRO A 8 -4.79 -7.84 8.53
CA PRO A 8 -5.94 -7.14 9.06
C PRO A 8 -6.37 -7.71 10.41
N ARG A 9 -7.11 -6.93 11.20
CA ARG A 9 -7.90 -7.51 12.31
C ARG A 9 -9.02 -8.38 11.75
N ASP A 10 -9.49 -9.35 12.54
CA ASP A 10 -10.46 -10.35 12.10
C ASP A 10 -11.71 -9.75 11.43
N GLY A 11 -12.14 -10.37 10.33
CA GLY A 11 -13.33 -9.99 9.57
C GLY A 11 -13.20 -8.72 8.72
N GLN A 12 -12.01 -8.11 8.64
CA GLN A 12 -11.80 -6.87 7.89
C GLN A 12 -11.42 -7.12 6.42
N ARG A 13 -12.30 -6.70 5.50
CA ARG A 13 -11.98 -6.61 4.06
C ARG A 13 -11.07 -5.40 3.76
N LEU A 14 -9.85 -5.43 4.29
CA LEU A 14 -8.95 -4.27 4.30
C LEU A 14 -8.49 -3.88 2.89
N TYR A 15 -8.16 -4.85 2.02
CA TYR A 15 -7.68 -4.56 0.67
C TYR A 15 -8.68 -3.71 -0.12
N GLY A 16 -9.94 -4.16 -0.20
CA GLY A 16 -11.00 -3.41 -0.90
C GLY A 16 -11.21 -2.01 -0.33
N ALA A 17 -11.09 -1.86 0.99
CA ALA A 17 -11.19 -0.57 1.65
C ALA A 17 -10.02 0.36 1.30
N MET A 18 -8.78 -0.15 1.27
CA MET A 18 -7.60 0.61 0.85
C MET A 18 -7.73 1.14 -0.58
N ILE A 19 -8.17 0.29 -1.52
CA ILE A 19 -8.38 0.67 -2.92
C ILE A 19 -9.47 1.74 -3.03
N SER A 20 -10.58 1.57 -2.30
CA SER A 20 -11.68 2.54 -2.31
C SER A 20 -11.26 3.88 -1.73
N LYS A 21 -10.46 3.88 -0.66
CA LYS A 21 -9.99 5.08 0.00
C LYS A 21 -8.98 5.86 -0.85
N GLU A 22 -8.05 5.19 -1.53
CA GLU A 22 -7.14 5.85 -2.47
C GLU A 22 -7.94 6.53 -3.60
N ALA A 23 -8.92 5.84 -4.18
CA ALA A 23 -9.77 6.40 -5.23
C ALA A 23 -10.61 7.60 -4.73
N GLU A 24 -11.14 7.55 -3.50
CA GLU A 24 -11.84 8.66 -2.86
C GLU A 24 -10.94 9.88 -2.69
N ILE A 25 -9.76 9.70 -2.08
CA ILE A 25 -8.79 10.78 -1.84
C ILE A 25 -8.41 11.44 -3.18
N ARG A 26 -8.18 10.63 -4.21
CA ARG A 26 -7.82 11.10 -5.54
C ARG A 26 -8.94 11.86 -6.25
N ARG A 27 -10.19 11.41 -6.14
CA ARG A 27 -11.36 12.13 -6.67
C ARG A 27 -11.49 13.54 -6.10
N ASN A 28 -11.02 13.74 -4.87
CA ASN A 28 -11.00 15.05 -4.20
C ASN A 28 -9.76 15.89 -4.55
N GLY A 29 -8.97 15.50 -5.56
CA GLY A 29 -7.76 16.22 -5.96
C GLY A 29 -6.63 16.18 -4.92
N ARG A 30 -6.69 15.24 -3.97
CA ARG A 30 -5.73 15.09 -2.87
C ARG A 30 -4.98 13.77 -2.99
N GLY A 31 -4.06 13.55 -2.06
CA GLY A 31 -3.34 12.28 -1.89
C GLY A 31 -1.96 12.27 -2.52
N THR A 32 -1.09 11.46 -1.94
CA THR A 32 0.30 11.30 -2.38
C THR A 32 0.53 10.03 -3.18
N PHE A 33 -0.35 9.04 -3.02
CA PHE A 33 -0.36 7.80 -3.80
C PHE A 33 -1.39 7.87 -4.91
N SER A 34 -1.05 7.30 -6.06
CA SER A 34 -1.95 7.17 -7.19
C SER A 34 -1.81 5.82 -7.87
N ARG A 35 -2.94 5.18 -8.19
CA ARG A 35 -2.93 3.97 -9.01
C ARG A 35 -2.30 4.20 -10.39
N VAL A 36 -1.48 3.23 -10.81
CA VAL A 36 -0.88 3.10 -12.13
C VAL A 36 -1.05 1.68 -12.67
N GLY A 37 -1.02 1.54 -14.00
CA GLY A 37 -1.17 0.26 -14.68
C GLY A 37 -2.61 -0.21 -14.84
N ARG A 38 -2.79 -1.40 -15.44
CA ARG A 38 -4.11 -1.97 -15.75
C ARG A 38 -4.83 -2.43 -14.48
N LYS A 39 -6.17 -2.44 -14.54
CA LYS A 39 -6.99 -3.00 -13.46
C LYS A 39 -6.84 -4.51 -13.43
N GLN A 40 -6.29 -5.04 -12.34
CA GLN A 40 -6.21 -6.47 -12.08
C GLN A 40 -7.05 -6.81 -10.84
N ARG A 41 -7.62 -8.02 -10.84
CA ARG A 41 -8.33 -8.55 -9.67
C ARG A 41 -7.30 -8.79 -8.56
N ASN A 42 -7.59 -8.28 -7.37
CA ASN A 42 -6.75 -8.45 -6.17
C ASN A 42 -5.29 -7.98 -6.30
N LYS A 43 -4.96 -7.22 -7.35
CA LYS A 43 -3.62 -6.66 -7.56
C LYS A 43 -3.70 -5.22 -8.04
N THR A 44 -2.87 -4.36 -7.48
CA THR A 44 -2.72 -2.98 -7.92
C THR A 44 -1.30 -2.50 -7.78
N ARG A 45 -0.95 -1.47 -8.54
CA ARG A 45 0.31 -0.75 -8.40
C ARG A 45 0.02 0.71 -8.14
N TRP A 46 0.70 1.28 -7.16
CA TRP A 46 0.66 2.69 -6.81
C TRP A 46 2.03 3.32 -7.06
N LYS A 47 2.02 4.61 -7.41
CA LYS A 47 3.20 5.48 -7.40
C LYS A 47 3.02 6.60 -6.39
N HIS A 48 4.12 7.13 -5.87
CA HIS A 48 4.11 8.32 -5.04
C HIS A 48 4.31 9.58 -5.89
N ALA A 49 3.77 10.72 -5.45
CA ALA A 49 3.89 11.99 -6.18
C ALA A 49 5.31 12.56 -6.21
N LYS A 50 6.14 12.25 -5.19
CA LYS A 50 7.49 12.83 -5.01
C LYS A 50 8.64 11.83 -5.08
N TYR A 51 8.40 10.55 -4.80
CA TYR A 51 9.46 9.56 -4.63
C TYR A 51 9.43 8.60 -5.81
N ALA A 52 10.60 8.33 -6.39
CA ALA A 52 10.73 7.36 -7.46
C ALA A 52 10.42 5.94 -6.94
N GLY A 53 9.90 5.09 -7.82
CA GLY A 53 9.55 3.72 -7.51
C GLY A 53 8.04 3.46 -7.47
N ARG A 54 7.67 2.33 -6.88
CA ARG A 54 6.30 1.82 -6.85
C ARG A 54 6.02 1.04 -5.59
N VAL A 55 4.74 1.00 -5.24
CA VAL A 55 4.15 0.12 -4.23
C VAL A 55 3.20 -0.83 -4.96
N GLU A 56 3.50 -2.11 -4.97
CA GLU A 56 2.59 -3.14 -5.50
C GLU A 56 1.84 -3.76 -4.33
N LEU A 57 0.51 -3.81 -4.42
CA LEU A 57 -0.33 -4.46 -3.43
C LEU A 57 -1.03 -5.65 -4.06
N GLU A 58 -1.07 -6.75 -3.34
CA GLU A 58 -1.71 -7.99 -3.75
C GLU A 58 -2.44 -8.62 -2.57
N SER A 59 -3.68 -9.04 -2.77
CA SER A 59 -4.49 -9.72 -1.74
C SER A 59 -4.61 -11.20 -2.11
N ALA A 60 -4.17 -12.07 -1.20
CA ALA A 60 -4.45 -13.50 -1.27
C ALA A 60 -5.88 -13.79 -0.77
N SER A 61 -6.32 -15.04 -0.87
CA SER A 61 -7.63 -15.52 -0.40
C SER A 61 -7.81 -15.50 1.13
N SER A 62 -6.74 -15.22 1.90
CA SER A 62 -6.71 -15.28 3.37
C SER A 62 -6.78 -13.91 4.06
N ASP A 63 -7.38 -12.90 3.42
CA ASP A 63 -7.43 -11.48 3.86
C ASP A 63 -6.04 -10.81 4.07
N LEU A 64 -4.95 -11.56 3.97
CA LEU A 64 -3.58 -11.07 4.03
C LEU A 64 -3.23 -10.27 2.78
N ILE A 65 -2.58 -9.13 2.99
CA ILE A 65 -2.17 -8.23 1.92
C ILE A 65 -0.64 -8.23 1.84
N SER A 66 -0.13 -8.71 0.72
CA SER A 66 1.28 -8.61 0.37
C SER A 66 1.55 -7.27 -0.29
N VAL A 67 2.61 -6.59 0.13
CA VAL A 67 3.05 -5.33 -0.45
C VAL A 67 4.52 -5.42 -0.84
N GLU A 68 4.84 -5.05 -2.08
CA GLU A 68 6.22 -4.90 -2.54
C GLU A 68 6.52 -3.41 -2.73
N ILE A 69 7.58 -2.93 -2.10
CA ILE A 69 8.10 -1.57 -2.27
C ILE A 69 9.44 -1.68 -2.98
N LYS A 70 9.50 -1.06 -4.17
CA LYS A 70 10.66 -1.10 -5.04
C LYS A 70 10.94 0.29 -5.60
N SER A 71 12.20 0.72 -5.50
CA SER A 71 12.70 1.94 -6.13
C SER A 71 14.11 1.68 -6.69
N PRO A 72 14.52 2.34 -7.80
CA PRO A 72 15.91 2.32 -8.24
C PRO A 72 16.85 2.98 -7.23
N ASP A 73 16.37 3.92 -6.41
CA ASP A 73 17.15 4.58 -5.37
C ASP A 73 16.79 4.05 -3.98
N LYS A 74 17.79 3.68 -3.17
CA LYS A 74 17.57 3.12 -1.81
C LYS A 74 16.98 4.15 -0.84
N GLY A 75 17.28 5.44 -1.03
CA GLY A 75 16.72 6.52 -0.22
C GLY A 75 15.22 6.67 -0.47
N ASP A 76 14.82 6.75 -1.73
CA ASP A 76 13.42 6.81 -2.13
C ASP A 76 12.66 5.52 -1.80
N GLU A 77 13.30 4.35 -1.85
CA GLU A 77 12.68 3.11 -1.36
C GLU A 77 12.30 3.20 0.12
N SER A 78 13.16 3.80 0.94
CA SER A 78 12.93 3.95 2.39
C SER A 78 11.90 5.04 2.70
N ARG A 79 11.89 6.12 1.89
CA ARG A 79 10.85 7.16 1.95
C ARG A 79 9.49 6.63 1.49
N LEU A 80 9.44 5.80 0.45
CA LEU A 80 8.22 5.13 0.00
C LEU A 80 7.65 4.22 1.08
N LEU A 81 8.49 3.42 1.74
CA LEU A 81 8.08 2.61 2.88
C LEU A 81 7.45 3.48 3.97
N SER A 82 8.17 4.50 4.41
CA SER A 82 7.71 5.38 5.49
C SER A 82 6.41 6.10 5.13
N ALA A 83 6.30 6.60 3.89
CA ALA A 83 5.10 7.26 3.40
C ALA A 83 3.91 6.30 3.29
N PHE A 84 4.15 5.06 2.88
CA PHE A 84 3.11 4.03 2.78
C PHE A 84 2.60 3.63 4.17
N LEU A 85 3.49 3.38 5.13
CA LEU A 85 3.10 3.08 6.51
C LEU A 85 2.32 4.24 7.14
N GLY A 86 2.77 5.49 6.95
CA GLY A 86 2.05 6.65 7.44
C GLY A 86 0.68 6.87 6.78
N TRP A 87 0.53 6.48 5.50
CA TRP A 87 -0.78 6.49 4.84
C TRP A 87 -1.70 5.39 5.38
N LEU A 88 -1.16 4.19 5.59
CA LEU A 88 -1.89 3.05 6.14
C LEU A 88 -2.40 3.35 7.56
N ASP A 89 -1.52 3.83 8.43
CA ASP A 89 -1.85 4.16 9.82
C ASP A 89 -2.93 5.24 9.90
N ARG A 90 -2.77 6.34 9.16
CA ARG A 90 -3.73 7.47 9.14
C ARG A 90 -5.15 7.05 8.76
N HIS A 91 -5.31 6.04 7.91
CA HIS A 91 -6.60 5.68 7.34
C HIS A 91 -7.17 4.35 7.84
N PHE A 92 -6.32 3.48 8.38
CA PHE A 92 -6.68 2.11 8.73
C PHE A 92 -5.94 1.56 9.96
N GLY A 93 -5.24 2.39 10.75
CA GLY A 93 -4.48 1.92 11.90
C GLY A 93 -5.30 1.11 12.91
N ASP A 94 -6.58 1.43 13.07
CA ASP A 94 -7.56 0.71 13.90
C ASP A 94 -7.99 -0.65 13.32
N ARG A 95 -7.80 -0.86 12.02
CA ARG A 95 -8.20 -2.07 11.27
C ARG A 95 -7.02 -2.99 10.94
N VAL A 96 -5.80 -2.53 11.17
CA VAL A 96 -4.57 -3.31 11.01
C VAL A 96 -4.27 -4.03 12.32
N GLY A 97 -4.01 -5.33 12.24
CA GLY A 97 -3.53 -6.14 13.35
C GLY A 97 -2.02 -6.06 13.48
N SER A 98 -1.31 -6.30 12.37
CA SER A 98 0.15 -6.19 12.31
C SER A 98 0.66 -5.88 10.91
N VAL A 99 1.87 -5.34 10.83
CA VAL A 99 2.64 -5.20 9.58
C VAL A 99 4.00 -5.82 9.79
N ASN A 100 4.31 -6.87 9.03
CA ASN A 100 5.63 -7.49 9.03
C ASN A 100 6.44 -6.94 7.86
N ILE A 101 7.69 -6.53 8.10
CA ILE A 101 8.57 -5.94 7.08
C ILE A 101 9.80 -6.82 6.90
N GLN A 102 10.05 -7.28 5.68
CA GLN A 102 11.25 -8.00 5.31
C GLN A 102 12.19 -7.10 4.49
N TYR A 103 13.41 -6.91 4.98
CA TYR A 103 14.47 -6.17 4.30
C TYR A 103 15.32 -7.15 3.48
N GLN A 104 15.31 -6.99 2.15
CA GLN A 104 16.11 -7.75 1.19
C GLN A 104 16.99 -6.83 0.34
#